data_AF-A0A8C7XNA7-F1
#
_entry.id   AF-A0A8C7XNA7-F1
#
_cell.length_a   1.000
_cell.length_b   1.000
_cell.length_c   1.000
_cell.angle_alpha   90.00
_cell.angle_beta   90.00
_cell.angle_gamma   90.00
#
_symmetry.space_group_name_H-M   'P 1'
#
loop_
_entity.id
_entity.type
_entity.pdbx_description
1 polymer ?
#
loop_
_entity_poly.entity_id
_entity_poly.type
_entity_poly.pdbx_seq_one_letter_code
_entity_poly.pdbx_strand_id
1 'polypeptide(L)'
;HRQRNKHSEGFRSNGQFAAQSVLISHLLVTWCLLRLGLVGKIKRIFLVLMIIYVSIPFIVKIFPSIQAKLVFLNFVRVPFFIDLKRPQDLGLNHTHNFYLEPESGLKAGVWHTVPAQMWREAQGKDGNWYLSTFSSSHPVILYLHGNAGTRGGDHRVQLYKVLSSLGYHVVTFDYRGWGDSEGSPSEGGMTSDALFVYDWLKQQIGKTKPLYIWGHSLGTGVATNLVRRLCDRGNPPDALILESPFTNIREEAKCHPFSMVYRYLPGFDWFFLDAFTANNIRFASDENVNHISCPMLILHAEDDTVVPFYLGKKLYSMASRSQSLTGHKVQFVPFPASLGYKHKFIYRSPELPSILR
;
A
#
# COMPACT_ATOMS: atom_id res chain seq x y z
N HIS A 1 40.72 89.55 -22.78
CA HIS A 1 39.41 88.93 -22.42
C HIS A 1 39.47 87.39 -22.29
N ARG A 2 40.49 86.83 -21.62
CA ARG A 2 40.76 85.37 -21.57
C ARG A 2 40.52 84.78 -20.16
N GLN A 3 39.47 85.23 -19.46
CA GLN A 3 39.14 84.79 -18.11
C GLN A 3 37.69 84.32 -17.89
N ARG A 4 36.84 84.29 -18.91
CA ARG A 4 35.43 83.87 -18.75
C ARG A 4 35.12 82.39 -19.03
N ASN A 5 36.05 81.60 -19.55
CA ASN A 5 35.77 80.21 -19.96
C ASN A 5 36.23 79.10 -18.99
N LYS A 6 36.95 79.41 -17.90
CA LYS A 6 37.34 78.36 -16.92
C LYS A 6 36.28 78.07 -15.84
N HIS A 7 35.24 78.90 -15.72
CA HIS A 7 34.18 78.67 -14.73
C HIS A 7 33.01 77.82 -15.23
N SER A 8 32.83 77.64 -16.55
CA SER A 8 31.70 76.86 -17.09
C SER A 8 32.00 75.35 -17.25
N GLU A 9 33.27 74.95 -17.38
CA GLU A 9 33.65 73.54 -17.53
C GLU A 9 33.66 72.79 -16.18
N GLY A 10 34.11 73.43 -15.09
CA GLY A 10 34.09 72.83 -13.74
C GLY A 10 32.68 72.66 -13.15
N PHE A 11 31.73 73.50 -13.56
CA PHE A 11 30.32 73.37 -13.16
C PHE A 11 29.59 72.24 -13.92
N ARG A 12 29.96 71.98 -15.19
CA ARG A 12 29.39 70.88 -15.98
C ARG A 12 29.88 69.51 -15.52
N SER A 13 31.16 69.35 -15.15
CA SER A 13 31.66 68.04 -14.67
C SER A 13 31.13 67.72 -13.26
N ASN A 14 31.06 68.70 -12.36
CA ASN A 14 30.49 68.49 -11.02
C ASN A 14 28.98 68.20 -11.06
N GLY A 15 28.24 68.82 -11.99
CA GLY A 15 26.82 68.54 -12.20
C GLY A 15 26.55 67.13 -12.76
N GLN A 16 27.41 66.62 -13.65
CA GLN A 16 27.31 65.24 -14.17
C GLN A 16 27.65 64.19 -13.12
N PHE A 17 28.68 64.44 -12.29
CA PHE A 17 29.03 63.56 -11.16
C PHE A 17 27.92 63.52 -10.10
N ALA A 18 27.34 64.68 -9.76
CA ALA A 18 26.21 64.76 -8.84
C ALA A 18 24.95 64.06 -9.38
N ALA A 19 24.65 64.20 -10.67
CA ALA A 19 23.53 63.51 -11.31
C ALA A 19 23.74 61.98 -11.34
N GLN A 20 24.95 61.50 -11.64
CA GLN A 20 25.27 60.07 -11.56
C GLN A 20 25.20 59.52 -10.14
N SER A 21 25.67 60.25 -9.13
CA SER A 21 25.58 59.80 -7.73
C SER A 21 24.13 59.72 -7.23
N VAL A 22 23.27 60.64 -7.66
CA VAL A 22 21.84 60.63 -7.34
C VAL A 22 21.13 59.46 -8.02
N LEU A 23 21.46 59.17 -9.28
CA LEU A 23 20.90 58.04 -10.02
C LEU A 23 21.31 56.68 -9.41
N ILE A 24 22.58 56.53 -9.04
CA ILE A 24 23.10 55.31 -8.37
C ILE A 24 22.44 55.13 -7.00
N SER A 25 22.29 56.22 -6.22
CA SER A 25 21.59 56.20 -4.93
C SER A 25 20.13 55.78 -5.09
N HIS A 26 19.41 56.35 -6.06
CA HIS A 26 18.03 55.94 -6.35
C HIS A 26 17.93 54.47 -6.76
N LEU A 27 18.80 53.98 -7.65
CA LEU A 27 18.81 52.58 -8.06
C LEU A 27 19.12 51.62 -6.88
N LEU A 28 20.04 51.99 -5.98
CA LEU A 28 20.35 51.23 -4.77
C LEU A 28 19.16 51.20 -3.80
N VAL A 29 18.48 52.33 -3.60
CA VAL A 29 17.28 52.42 -2.75
C VAL A 29 16.15 51.58 -3.34
N THR A 30 15.89 51.68 -4.65
CA THR A 30 14.86 50.88 -5.33
C THR A 30 15.19 49.38 -5.28
N TRP A 31 16.46 49.01 -5.47
CA TRP A 31 16.91 47.62 -5.34
C TRP A 31 16.78 47.09 -3.89
N CYS A 32 17.13 47.89 -2.88
CA CYS A 32 16.92 47.56 -1.47
C CYS A 32 15.42 47.40 -1.13
N LEU A 33 14.56 48.29 -1.62
CA LEU A 33 13.11 48.21 -1.41
C LEU A 33 12.49 46.99 -2.10
N LEU A 34 12.93 46.66 -3.33
CA LEU A 34 12.53 45.45 -4.04
C LEU A 34 13.01 44.18 -3.31
N ARG A 35 14.24 44.19 -2.78
CA ARG A 35 14.80 43.08 -1.99
C ARG A 35 14.08 42.90 -0.65
N LEU A 36 13.73 43.99 0.04
CA LEU A 36 12.91 43.97 1.26
C LEU A 36 11.50 43.44 1.00
N GLY A 37 10.87 43.85 -0.11
CA GLY A 37 9.57 43.33 -0.55
C GLY A 37 9.61 41.84 -0.93
N LEU A 38 10.68 41.40 -1.62
CA LEU A 38 10.89 40.00 -1.97
C LEU A 38 11.15 39.14 -0.74
N VAL A 39 11.99 39.59 0.19
CA VAL A 39 12.22 38.91 1.48
C VAL A 39 10.93 38.83 2.30
N GLY A 40 10.11 39.88 2.31
CA GLY A 40 8.78 39.86 2.94
C GLY A 40 7.83 38.84 2.31
N LYS A 41 7.81 38.73 0.97
CA LYS A 41 7.03 37.70 0.26
C LYS A 41 7.53 36.29 0.57
N ILE A 42 8.84 36.06 0.56
CA ILE A 42 9.45 34.77 0.90
C ILE A 42 9.13 34.38 2.35
N LYS A 43 9.22 35.32 3.31
CA LYS A 43 8.84 35.09 4.71
C LYS A 43 7.37 34.73 4.85
N ARG A 44 6.47 35.40 4.12
CA ARG A 44 5.04 35.06 4.11
C ARG A 44 4.79 33.67 3.53
N ILE A 45 5.43 33.32 2.42
CA ILE A 45 5.34 31.99 1.82
C ILE A 45 5.82 30.94 2.83
N PHE A 46 6.98 31.15 3.45
CA PHE A 46 7.52 30.25 4.46
C PHE A 46 6.59 30.10 5.66
N LEU A 47 6.01 31.20 6.16
CA LEU A 47 5.05 31.17 7.27
C LEU A 47 3.78 30.38 6.90
N VAL A 48 3.25 30.59 5.70
CA VAL A 48 2.08 29.84 5.20
C VAL A 48 2.41 28.35 5.10
N LEU A 49 3.57 27.99 4.55
CA LEU A 49 4.02 26.60 4.47
C LEU A 49 4.20 25.98 5.86
N MET A 50 4.73 26.74 6.83
CA MET A 50 4.88 26.29 8.21
C MET A 50 3.53 26.07 8.88
N ILE A 51 2.55 26.97 8.68
CA ILE A 51 1.19 26.82 9.19
C ILE A 51 0.55 25.56 8.59
N ILE A 52 0.61 25.37 7.27
CA ILE A 52 0.08 24.18 6.60
C ILE A 52 0.73 22.92 7.18
N TYR A 53 2.07 22.92 7.28
CA TYR A 53 2.83 21.80 7.82
C TYR A 53 2.40 21.45 9.24
N VAL A 54 2.27 22.44 10.14
CA VAL A 54 1.84 22.22 11.53
C VAL A 54 0.36 21.83 11.61
N SER A 55 -0.52 22.33 10.73
CA SER A 55 -1.96 22.05 10.76
C SER A 55 -2.32 20.63 10.31
N ILE A 56 -1.55 20.03 9.39
CA ILE A 56 -1.83 18.68 8.84
C ILE A 56 -2.02 17.60 9.93
N PRO A 57 -1.10 17.44 10.91
CA PRO A 57 -1.30 16.49 12.02
C PRO A 57 -2.60 16.70 12.80
N PHE A 58 -3.01 17.95 13.03
CA PHE A 58 -4.25 18.28 13.75
C PHE A 58 -5.48 17.96 12.91
N ILE A 59 -5.47 18.26 11.61
CA ILE A 59 -6.56 17.91 10.70
C ILE A 59 -6.73 16.40 10.64
N VAL A 60 -5.62 15.66 10.46
CA VAL A 60 -5.65 14.20 10.49
C VAL A 60 -6.26 13.73 11.81
N LYS A 61 -5.84 14.27 12.96
CA LYS A 61 -6.39 13.89 14.28
C LYS A 61 -7.88 14.19 14.46
N ILE A 62 -8.33 15.37 14.07
CA ILE A 62 -9.71 15.84 14.28
C ILE A 62 -10.71 15.09 13.40
N PHE A 63 -10.28 14.62 12.23
CA PHE A 63 -11.15 13.97 11.25
C PHE A 63 -10.79 12.48 11.04
N PRO A 64 -11.37 11.56 11.83
CA PRO A 64 -11.19 10.11 11.68
C PRO A 64 -11.43 9.57 10.26
N SER A 65 -12.38 10.16 9.53
CA SER A 65 -12.67 9.79 8.14
C SER A 65 -11.50 10.07 7.19
N ILE A 66 -10.70 11.10 7.47
CA ILE A 66 -9.48 11.40 6.71
C ILE A 66 -8.39 10.37 7.03
N GLN A 67 -8.26 9.98 8.30
CA GLN A 67 -7.31 8.93 8.71
C GLN A 67 -7.61 7.60 8.03
N ALA A 68 -8.86 7.13 8.07
CA ALA A 68 -9.26 5.90 7.40
C ALA A 68 -8.95 5.97 5.91
N LYS A 69 -9.25 7.08 5.23
CA LYS A 69 -8.89 7.28 3.82
C LYS A 69 -7.38 7.27 3.59
N LEU A 70 -6.57 7.84 4.48
CA LEU A 70 -5.11 7.85 4.37
C LEU A 70 -4.50 6.45 4.58
N VAL A 71 -5.05 5.64 5.49
CA VAL A 71 -4.59 4.26 5.68
C VAL A 71 -4.96 3.41 4.49
N PHE A 72 -6.23 3.45 4.10
CA PHE A 72 -6.80 2.49 3.16
C PHE A 72 -6.63 2.89 1.69
N LEU A 73 -6.47 4.18 1.41
CA LEU A 73 -6.33 4.72 0.05
C LEU A 73 -7.31 4.10 -0.97
N ASN A 74 -8.49 3.68 -0.50
CA ASN A 74 -9.46 2.90 -1.26
C ASN A 74 -10.12 3.71 -2.39
N PHE A 75 -9.98 5.04 -2.33
CA PHE A 75 -10.36 5.97 -3.40
C PHE A 75 -9.35 5.99 -4.57
N VAL A 76 -8.13 5.50 -4.36
CA VAL A 76 -7.09 5.46 -5.40
C VAL A 76 -7.31 4.23 -6.27
N ARG A 77 -7.93 4.42 -7.44
CA ARG A 77 -8.19 3.37 -8.43
C ARG A 77 -7.13 3.42 -9.53
N VAL A 78 -6.08 2.61 -9.37
CA VAL A 78 -5.01 2.46 -10.37
C VAL A 78 -4.95 0.99 -10.81
N PRO A 79 -4.99 0.68 -12.12
CA PRO A 79 -5.14 1.63 -13.24
C PRO A 79 -6.49 2.35 -13.25
N PHE A 80 -6.52 3.57 -13.76
CA PHE A 80 -7.77 4.34 -13.88
C PHE A 80 -8.65 3.74 -14.99
N PHE A 81 -9.97 3.82 -14.82
CA PHE A 81 -10.97 3.41 -15.82
C PHE A 81 -10.96 1.93 -16.23
N ILE A 82 -10.49 1.04 -15.35
CA ILE A 82 -10.60 -0.41 -15.58
C ILE A 82 -12.05 -0.89 -15.36
N ASP A 83 -12.52 -1.79 -16.21
CA ASP A 83 -13.75 -2.55 -15.97
C ASP A 83 -13.40 -3.87 -15.28
N LEU A 84 -13.64 -3.92 -13.96
CA LEU A 84 -13.36 -5.12 -13.16
C LEU A 84 -14.24 -6.32 -13.53
N LYS A 85 -15.31 -6.11 -14.31
CA LYS A 85 -16.14 -7.21 -14.84
C LYS A 85 -15.49 -7.95 -16.00
N ARG A 86 -14.44 -7.36 -16.60
CA ARG A 86 -13.76 -7.85 -17.81
C ARG A 86 -12.27 -8.10 -17.57
N PRO A 87 -11.90 -9.09 -16.73
CA PRO A 87 -10.50 -9.39 -16.43
C PRO A 87 -9.65 -9.71 -17.67
N GLN A 88 -10.26 -10.19 -18.76
CA GLN A 88 -9.60 -10.42 -20.04
C GLN A 88 -8.95 -9.15 -20.64
N ASP A 89 -9.50 -7.95 -20.37
CA ASP A 89 -8.93 -6.69 -20.87
C ASP A 89 -7.59 -6.36 -20.18
N LEU A 90 -7.31 -7.00 -19.04
CA LEU A 90 -6.04 -6.93 -18.30
C LEU A 90 -5.11 -8.11 -18.65
N GLY A 91 -5.49 -8.91 -19.66
CA GLY A 91 -4.76 -10.09 -20.11
C GLY A 91 -4.93 -11.32 -19.22
N LEU A 92 -6.00 -11.40 -18.43
CA LEU A 92 -6.41 -12.58 -17.68
C LEU A 92 -7.48 -13.36 -18.45
N ASN A 93 -7.04 -14.14 -19.44
CA ASN A 93 -7.93 -14.77 -20.43
C ASN A 93 -8.75 -15.96 -19.91
N HIS A 94 -8.46 -16.42 -18.69
CA HIS A 94 -9.08 -17.58 -18.04
C HIS A 94 -9.47 -17.23 -16.60
N THR A 95 -10.04 -16.03 -16.44
CA THR A 95 -10.51 -15.50 -15.17
C THR A 95 -11.97 -15.13 -15.28
N HIS A 96 -12.75 -15.56 -14.31
CA HIS A 96 -14.17 -15.24 -14.21
C HIS A 96 -14.42 -14.22 -13.10
N ASN A 97 -15.23 -13.20 -13.41
CA ASN A 97 -15.72 -12.23 -12.44
C ASN A 97 -17.12 -12.61 -11.97
N PHE A 98 -17.32 -12.61 -10.66
CA PHE A 98 -18.62 -12.81 -10.02
C PHE A 98 -18.69 -11.98 -8.74
N TYR A 99 -19.85 -11.99 -8.07
CA TYR A 99 -20.07 -11.24 -6.85
C TYR A 99 -20.51 -12.20 -5.73
N LEU A 100 -19.96 -11.96 -4.55
CA LEU A 100 -20.41 -12.58 -3.31
C LEU A 100 -21.06 -11.52 -2.42
N GLU A 101 -21.88 -11.96 -1.47
CA GLU A 101 -22.58 -11.08 -0.55
C GLU A 101 -22.22 -11.44 0.90
N PRO A 102 -21.10 -10.91 1.44
CA PRO A 102 -20.65 -11.23 2.80
C PRO A 102 -21.63 -10.79 3.89
N GLU A 103 -22.36 -9.71 3.63
CA GLU A 103 -23.41 -9.15 4.48
C GLU A 103 -24.58 -8.72 3.60
N SER A 104 -25.81 -8.77 4.13
CA SER A 104 -27.02 -8.44 3.38
C SER A 104 -26.91 -7.06 2.74
N GLY A 105 -27.02 -7.01 1.41
CA GLY A 105 -26.91 -5.78 0.62
C GLY A 105 -25.49 -5.24 0.45
N LEU A 106 -24.44 -6.01 0.77
CA LEU A 106 -23.04 -5.66 0.52
C LEU A 106 -22.44 -6.64 -0.49
N LYS A 107 -22.32 -6.20 -1.75
CA LYS A 107 -21.67 -6.99 -2.80
C LYS A 107 -20.16 -6.81 -2.80
N ALA A 108 -19.43 -7.92 -2.75
CA ALA A 108 -17.99 -7.99 -2.93
C ALA A 108 -17.67 -8.56 -4.32
N GLY A 109 -16.89 -7.84 -5.11
CA GLY A 109 -16.43 -8.31 -6.41
C GLY A 109 -15.29 -9.30 -6.28
N VAL A 110 -15.42 -10.46 -6.93
CA VAL A 110 -14.51 -11.60 -6.81
C VAL A 110 -14.04 -12.05 -8.18
N TRP A 111 -12.76 -12.38 -8.29
CA TRP A 111 -12.16 -13.03 -9.44
C TRP A 111 -11.71 -14.43 -9.10
N HIS A 112 -11.98 -15.36 -10.01
CA HIS A 112 -11.44 -16.72 -10.00
C HIS A 112 -10.63 -16.96 -11.27
N THR A 113 -9.31 -17.02 -11.13
CA THR A 113 -8.39 -17.44 -12.19
C THR A 113 -8.17 -18.94 -12.06
N VAL A 114 -8.51 -19.72 -13.09
CA VAL A 114 -8.24 -21.17 -13.09
C VAL A 114 -6.75 -21.47 -13.37
N PRO A 115 -6.26 -22.69 -13.08
CA PRO A 115 -4.93 -23.13 -13.50
C PRO A 115 -4.70 -22.86 -14.99
N ALA A 116 -3.50 -22.40 -15.35
CA ALA A 116 -3.19 -22.03 -16.73
C ALA A 116 -3.32 -23.23 -17.68
N GLN A 117 -3.20 -24.47 -17.19
CA GLN A 117 -3.43 -25.67 -17.99
C GLN A 117 -4.87 -25.75 -18.54
N MET A 118 -5.84 -25.13 -17.85
CA MET A 118 -7.27 -25.13 -18.22
C MET A 118 -7.65 -23.95 -19.13
N TRP A 119 -6.70 -23.11 -19.56
CA TRP A 119 -7.02 -21.85 -20.24
C TRP A 119 -7.84 -22.01 -21.52
N ARG A 120 -7.60 -23.08 -22.29
CA ARG A 120 -8.33 -23.38 -23.54
C ARG A 120 -9.77 -23.75 -23.27
N GLU A 121 -9.99 -24.58 -22.25
CA GLU A 121 -11.32 -25.04 -21.86
C GLU A 121 -12.16 -23.90 -21.28
N ALA A 122 -11.51 -22.95 -20.60
CA ALA A 122 -12.14 -21.78 -19.98
C ALA A 122 -12.71 -20.76 -20.98
N GLN A 123 -12.30 -20.82 -22.26
CA GLN A 123 -12.75 -19.84 -23.25
C GLN A 123 -14.26 -19.93 -23.48
N GLY A 124 -14.95 -18.81 -23.30
CA GLY A 124 -16.41 -18.71 -23.50
C GLY A 124 -17.25 -19.45 -22.47
N LYS A 125 -16.65 -19.92 -21.35
CA LYS A 125 -17.36 -20.62 -20.29
C LYS A 125 -18.04 -19.67 -19.29
N ASP A 126 -19.14 -20.13 -18.72
CA ASP A 126 -19.94 -19.41 -17.74
C ASP A 126 -19.46 -19.68 -16.30
N GLY A 127 -20.06 -19.00 -15.32
CA GLY A 127 -19.70 -19.16 -13.91
C GLY A 127 -19.88 -20.57 -13.37
N ASN A 128 -20.88 -21.32 -13.85
CA ASN A 128 -21.11 -22.70 -13.41
C ASN A 128 -19.95 -23.62 -13.78
N TRP A 129 -19.38 -23.45 -14.97
CA TRP A 129 -18.17 -24.17 -15.35
C TRP A 129 -16.98 -23.79 -14.46
N TYR A 130 -16.77 -22.50 -14.16
CA TYR A 130 -15.69 -22.08 -13.25
C TYR A 130 -15.87 -22.69 -11.84
N LEU A 131 -17.09 -22.69 -11.30
CA LEU A 131 -17.38 -23.33 -10.02
C LEU A 131 -17.11 -24.84 -10.05
N SER A 132 -17.46 -25.54 -11.14
CA SER A 132 -17.21 -26.98 -11.24
C SER A 132 -15.72 -27.31 -11.29
N THR A 133 -14.85 -26.40 -11.77
CA THR A 133 -13.38 -26.62 -11.77
C THR A 133 -12.79 -26.76 -10.37
N PHE A 134 -13.48 -26.29 -9.32
CA PHE A 134 -13.08 -26.54 -7.93
C PHE A 134 -13.15 -28.02 -7.53
N SER A 135 -13.73 -28.90 -8.35
CA SER A 135 -13.64 -30.35 -8.17
C SER A 135 -12.31 -30.96 -8.62
N SER A 136 -11.47 -30.22 -9.36
CA SER A 136 -10.15 -30.70 -9.81
C SER A 136 -9.19 -30.96 -8.64
N SER A 137 -8.02 -31.58 -8.88
CA SER A 137 -7.00 -31.79 -7.84
C SER A 137 -6.12 -30.55 -7.56
N HIS A 138 -6.27 -29.49 -8.34
CA HIS A 138 -5.42 -28.30 -8.24
C HIS A 138 -5.68 -27.53 -6.93
N PRO A 139 -4.62 -27.14 -6.19
CA PRO A 139 -4.75 -26.36 -4.96
C PRO A 139 -5.29 -24.95 -5.21
N VAL A 140 -5.79 -24.30 -4.16
CA VAL A 140 -6.35 -22.94 -4.22
C VAL A 140 -5.49 -21.95 -3.43
N ILE A 141 -5.29 -20.76 -3.97
CA ILE A 141 -4.73 -19.60 -3.27
C ILE A 141 -5.83 -18.55 -3.13
N LEU A 142 -6.14 -18.16 -1.89
CA LEU A 142 -6.88 -16.95 -1.58
C LEU A 142 -5.89 -15.79 -1.47
N TYR A 143 -5.90 -14.89 -2.45
CA TYR A 143 -5.02 -13.72 -2.49
C TYR A 143 -5.72 -12.47 -1.95
N LEU A 144 -5.13 -11.92 -0.88
CA LEU A 144 -5.54 -10.72 -0.16
C LEU A 144 -4.62 -9.55 -0.55
N HIS A 145 -5.15 -8.62 -1.34
CA HIS A 145 -4.35 -7.57 -1.96
C HIS A 145 -3.92 -6.48 -0.96
N GLY A 146 -2.86 -5.76 -1.30
CA GLY A 146 -2.32 -4.65 -0.51
C GLY A 146 -3.10 -3.34 -0.58
N ASN A 147 -2.51 -2.29 -0.03
CA ASN A 147 -3.10 -0.95 0.05
C ASN A 147 -3.34 -0.35 -1.35
N ALA A 148 -4.34 0.53 -1.47
CA ALA A 148 -4.73 1.20 -2.70
C ALA A 148 -5.02 0.26 -3.90
N GLY A 149 -5.38 0.85 -5.05
CA GLY A 149 -5.67 0.11 -6.28
C GLY A 149 -6.89 -0.78 -6.15
N THR A 150 -6.96 -1.82 -6.97
CA THR A 150 -8.04 -2.82 -6.98
C THR A 150 -7.46 -4.21 -7.26
N ARG A 151 -8.28 -5.26 -7.24
CA ARG A 151 -7.88 -6.62 -7.66
C ARG A 151 -7.27 -6.65 -9.07
N GLY A 152 -7.56 -5.66 -9.91
CA GLY A 152 -6.99 -5.46 -11.25
C GLY A 152 -5.66 -4.70 -11.34
N GLY A 153 -4.98 -4.41 -10.22
CA GLY A 153 -3.68 -3.74 -10.25
C GLY A 153 -2.61 -4.54 -11.02
N ASP A 154 -1.82 -3.88 -11.88
CA ASP A 154 -0.89 -4.55 -12.82
C ASP A 154 0.02 -5.61 -12.19
N HIS A 155 0.70 -5.30 -11.08
CA HIS A 155 1.56 -6.24 -10.39
C HIS A 155 0.80 -7.46 -9.84
N ARG A 156 -0.45 -7.27 -9.43
CA ARG A 156 -1.32 -8.32 -8.91
C ARG A 156 -1.75 -9.24 -10.05
N VAL A 157 -2.16 -8.66 -11.18
CA VAL A 157 -2.46 -9.39 -12.42
C VAL A 157 -1.27 -10.27 -12.86
N GLN A 158 -0.04 -9.75 -12.81
CA GLN A 158 1.15 -10.56 -13.13
C GLN A 158 1.37 -11.69 -12.11
N LEU A 159 1.19 -11.43 -10.82
CA LEU A 159 1.26 -12.48 -9.80
C LEU A 159 0.21 -13.58 -10.05
N TYR A 160 -1.03 -13.22 -10.39
CA TYR A 160 -2.07 -14.22 -10.69
C TYR A 160 -1.68 -15.12 -11.87
N LYS A 161 -1.04 -14.55 -12.90
CA LYS A 161 -0.52 -15.32 -14.04
C LYS A 161 0.57 -16.30 -13.61
N VAL A 162 1.50 -15.86 -12.75
CA VAL A 162 2.54 -16.74 -12.19
C VAL A 162 1.90 -17.87 -11.39
N LEU A 163 1.04 -17.57 -10.43
CA LEU A 163 0.38 -18.59 -9.60
C LEU A 163 -0.48 -19.54 -10.43
N SER A 164 -1.26 -19.03 -11.37
CA SER A 164 -2.05 -19.85 -12.30
C SER A 164 -1.15 -20.76 -13.15
N SER A 165 0.00 -20.28 -13.62
CA SER A 165 0.97 -21.09 -14.39
C SER A 165 1.58 -22.24 -13.57
N LEU A 166 1.64 -22.09 -12.25
CA LEU A 166 2.09 -23.14 -11.32
C LEU A 166 0.98 -24.15 -11.00
N GLY A 167 -0.20 -23.98 -11.58
CA GLY A 167 -1.31 -24.92 -11.42
C GLY A 167 -2.21 -24.63 -10.23
N TYR A 168 -2.22 -23.40 -9.68
CA TYR A 168 -3.16 -23.01 -8.64
C TYR A 168 -4.44 -22.42 -9.23
N HIS A 169 -5.58 -22.67 -8.60
CA HIS A 169 -6.69 -21.73 -8.69
C HIS A 169 -6.35 -20.49 -7.86
N VAL A 170 -6.49 -19.30 -8.43
CA VAL A 170 -6.25 -18.04 -7.73
C VAL A 170 -7.59 -17.35 -7.54
N VAL A 171 -7.99 -17.15 -6.29
CA VAL A 171 -9.21 -16.44 -5.93
C VAL A 171 -8.82 -15.17 -5.20
N THR A 172 -9.34 -14.04 -5.65
CA THR A 172 -9.09 -12.73 -5.06
C THR A 172 -10.36 -11.90 -5.11
N PHE A 173 -10.48 -10.94 -4.21
CA PHE A 173 -11.62 -10.04 -4.14
C PHE A 173 -11.17 -8.66 -3.70
N ASP A 174 -11.96 -7.64 -4.03
CA ASP A 174 -11.77 -6.31 -3.46
C ASP A 174 -12.50 -6.21 -2.12
N TYR A 175 -11.81 -5.73 -1.08
CA TYR A 175 -12.45 -5.48 0.23
C TYR A 175 -13.61 -4.49 0.12
N ARG A 176 -14.53 -4.49 1.10
CA ARG A 176 -15.60 -3.49 1.16
C ARG A 176 -15.09 -2.05 0.97
N GLY A 177 -15.65 -1.35 -0.01
CA GLY A 177 -15.24 0.00 -0.40
C GLY A 177 -14.03 0.11 -1.33
N TRP A 178 -13.45 -1.00 -1.82
CA TRP A 178 -12.45 -1.02 -2.91
C TRP A 178 -13.08 -1.40 -4.24
N GLY A 179 -12.48 -0.94 -5.33
CA GLY A 179 -12.89 -1.32 -6.69
C GLY A 179 -14.38 -1.10 -6.94
N ASP A 180 -15.06 -2.18 -7.27
CA ASP A 180 -16.51 -2.27 -7.46
C ASP A 180 -17.24 -2.99 -6.30
N SER A 181 -16.56 -3.23 -5.17
CA SER A 181 -17.17 -3.75 -3.94
C SER A 181 -17.84 -2.62 -3.14
N GLU A 182 -19.03 -2.92 -2.60
CA GLU A 182 -19.85 -1.98 -1.83
C GLU A 182 -19.35 -1.81 -0.39
N GLY A 183 -19.95 -0.87 0.35
CA GLY A 183 -19.64 -0.63 1.76
C GLY A 183 -18.48 0.34 2.00
N SER A 184 -17.93 0.31 3.23
CA SER A 184 -16.85 1.21 3.67
C SER A 184 -15.75 0.44 4.40
N PRO A 185 -14.47 0.83 4.22
CA PRO A 185 -13.34 0.14 4.82
C PRO A 185 -13.36 0.16 6.35
N SER A 186 -13.05 -0.97 6.96
CA SER A 186 -12.57 -1.06 8.35
C SER A 186 -11.77 -2.35 8.50
N GLU A 187 -10.83 -2.40 9.44
CA GLU A 187 -10.06 -3.63 9.68
C GLU A 187 -10.97 -4.83 10.01
N GLY A 188 -11.97 -4.61 10.87
CA GLY A 188 -12.95 -5.64 11.21
C GLY A 188 -13.76 -6.09 9.99
N GLY A 189 -14.22 -5.15 9.16
CA GLY A 189 -14.97 -5.46 7.95
C GLY A 189 -14.15 -6.21 6.91
N MET A 190 -12.92 -5.77 6.64
CA MET A 190 -11.99 -6.48 5.74
C MET A 190 -11.71 -7.91 6.21
N THR A 191 -11.55 -8.09 7.53
CA THR A 191 -11.35 -9.41 8.14
C THR A 191 -12.58 -10.29 7.98
N SER A 192 -13.79 -9.73 8.17
CA SER A 192 -15.04 -10.45 7.98
C SER A 192 -15.28 -10.84 6.52
N ASP A 193 -14.99 -9.95 5.57
CA ASP A 193 -15.07 -10.25 4.13
C ASP A 193 -14.13 -11.41 3.76
N ALA A 194 -12.88 -11.37 4.23
CA ALA A 194 -11.90 -12.42 3.98
C ALA A 194 -12.32 -13.78 4.57
N LEU A 195 -12.93 -13.75 5.76
CA LEU A 195 -13.46 -14.93 6.43
C LEU A 195 -14.64 -15.53 5.68
N PHE A 196 -15.56 -14.69 5.20
CA PHE A 196 -16.67 -15.12 4.36
C PHE A 196 -16.18 -15.81 3.07
N VAL A 197 -15.23 -15.19 2.36
CA VAL A 197 -14.68 -15.75 1.12
C VAL A 197 -13.94 -17.07 1.40
N TYR A 198 -13.21 -17.18 2.50
CA TYR A 198 -12.57 -18.42 2.92
C TYR A 198 -13.60 -19.54 3.18
N ASP A 199 -14.64 -19.24 3.97
CA ASP A 199 -15.70 -20.19 4.30
C ASP A 199 -16.47 -20.63 3.04
N TRP A 200 -16.74 -19.69 2.11
CA TRP A 200 -17.31 -19.99 0.79
C TRP A 200 -16.40 -20.90 -0.04
N LEU A 201 -15.09 -20.64 -0.09
CA LEU A 201 -14.13 -21.50 -0.79
C LEU A 201 -14.09 -22.91 -0.22
N LYS A 202 -14.05 -23.05 1.11
CA LYS A 202 -14.08 -24.36 1.78
C LYS A 202 -15.35 -25.15 1.44
N GLN A 203 -16.49 -24.49 1.21
CA GLN A 203 -17.70 -25.16 0.72
C GLN A 203 -17.54 -25.65 -0.73
N GLN A 204 -16.87 -24.90 -1.60
CA GLN A 204 -16.66 -25.30 -2.99
C GLN A 204 -15.65 -26.43 -3.15
N ILE A 205 -14.57 -26.43 -2.36
CA ILE A 205 -13.45 -27.37 -2.54
C ILE A 205 -13.47 -28.60 -1.63
N GLY A 206 -14.36 -28.61 -0.64
CA GLY A 206 -14.39 -29.64 0.39
C GLY A 206 -13.24 -29.53 1.41
N LYS A 207 -13.06 -30.58 2.21
CA LYS A 207 -12.14 -30.57 3.36
C LYS A 207 -10.69 -30.90 3.03
N THR A 208 -10.46 -31.70 1.98
CA THR A 208 -9.15 -32.32 1.71
C THR A 208 -8.28 -31.52 0.76
N LYS A 209 -8.85 -30.59 -0.01
CA LYS A 209 -8.08 -29.79 -0.96
C LYS A 209 -7.29 -28.69 -0.22
N PRO A 210 -5.99 -28.52 -0.53
CA PRO A 210 -5.21 -27.44 0.03
C PRO A 210 -5.73 -26.06 -0.35
N LEU A 211 -5.89 -25.21 0.65
CA LEU A 211 -6.23 -23.79 0.54
C LEU A 211 -5.18 -22.95 1.27
N TYR A 212 -4.39 -22.22 0.49
CA TYR A 212 -3.35 -21.33 0.98
C TYR A 212 -3.86 -19.89 1.01
N ILE A 213 -3.44 -19.13 2.02
CA ILE A 213 -3.76 -17.70 2.13
C ILE A 213 -2.50 -16.91 1.79
N TRP A 214 -2.59 -16.02 0.82
CA TRP A 214 -1.51 -15.12 0.42
C TRP A 214 -1.91 -13.68 0.70
N GLY A 215 -1.20 -13.00 1.60
CA GLY A 215 -1.35 -11.56 1.82
C GLY A 215 -0.19 -10.77 1.24
N HIS A 216 -0.46 -9.64 0.62
CA HIS A 216 0.58 -8.69 0.17
C HIS A 216 0.40 -7.33 0.85
N SER A 217 1.48 -6.76 1.40
CA SER A 217 1.46 -5.41 2.03
C SER A 217 0.32 -5.29 3.06
N LEU A 218 -0.60 -4.32 2.95
CA LEU A 218 -1.81 -4.24 3.81
C LEU A 218 -2.56 -5.58 3.96
N GLY A 219 -2.60 -6.38 2.88
CA GLY A 219 -3.21 -7.69 2.87
C GLY A 219 -2.55 -8.70 3.82
N THR A 220 -1.29 -8.51 4.24
CA THR A 220 -0.66 -9.35 5.27
C THR A 220 -1.30 -9.17 6.63
N GLY A 221 -1.74 -7.95 6.96
CA GLY A 221 -2.51 -7.66 8.16
C GLY A 221 -3.88 -8.34 8.15
N VAL A 222 -4.58 -8.27 7.01
CA VAL A 222 -5.86 -8.97 6.82
C VAL A 222 -5.67 -10.49 6.88
N ALA A 223 -4.61 -11.00 6.25
CA ALA A 223 -4.28 -12.42 6.24
C ALA A 223 -4.02 -12.95 7.66
N THR A 224 -3.19 -12.28 8.46
CA THR A 224 -2.93 -12.73 9.84
C THR A 224 -4.18 -12.64 10.72
N ASN A 225 -5.03 -11.62 10.55
CA ASN A 225 -6.32 -11.52 11.24
C ASN A 225 -7.24 -12.69 10.88
N LEU A 226 -7.34 -13.01 9.59
CA LEU A 226 -8.11 -14.15 9.09
C LEU A 226 -7.58 -15.45 9.69
N VAL A 227 -6.27 -15.73 9.54
CA VAL A 227 -5.67 -16.98 10.00
C VAL A 227 -5.80 -17.15 11.51
N ARG A 228 -5.61 -16.08 12.30
CA ARG A 228 -5.88 -16.11 13.74
C ARG A 228 -7.30 -16.60 14.04
N ARG A 229 -8.33 -15.99 13.42
CA ARG A 229 -9.72 -16.41 13.64
C ARG A 229 -9.97 -17.86 13.22
N LEU A 230 -9.32 -18.33 12.17
CA LEU A 230 -9.41 -19.72 11.72
C LEU A 230 -8.75 -20.70 12.71
N CYS A 231 -7.58 -20.33 13.27
CA CYS A 231 -6.91 -21.11 14.30
C CYS A 231 -7.72 -21.14 15.60
N ASP A 232 -8.30 -20.00 16.01
CA ASP A 232 -9.19 -19.91 17.17
C ASP A 232 -10.45 -20.79 17.01
N ARG A 233 -10.93 -20.98 15.77
CA ARG A 233 -12.02 -21.92 15.41
C ARG A 233 -11.57 -23.40 15.35
N GLY A 234 -10.29 -23.69 15.53
CA GLY A 234 -9.73 -25.03 15.38
C GLY A 234 -9.66 -25.53 13.94
N ASN A 235 -9.69 -24.63 12.95
CA ASN A 235 -9.65 -24.96 11.52
C ASN A 235 -8.59 -24.14 10.77
N PRO A 236 -7.30 -24.31 11.11
CA PRO A 236 -6.22 -23.57 10.47
C PRO A 236 -6.16 -23.86 8.95
N PRO A 237 -5.73 -22.88 8.13
CA PRO A 237 -5.50 -23.09 6.70
C PRO A 237 -4.24 -23.95 6.47
N ASP A 238 -4.07 -24.44 5.24
CA ASP A 238 -2.95 -25.32 4.89
C ASP A 238 -1.58 -24.62 4.93
N ALA A 239 -1.54 -23.33 4.59
CA ALA A 239 -0.38 -22.45 4.84
C ALA A 239 -0.76 -20.97 4.73
N LEU A 240 0.07 -20.12 5.33
CA LEU A 240 0.02 -18.67 5.24
C LEU A 240 1.27 -18.13 4.54
N ILE A 241 1.09 -17.36 3.48
CA ILE A 241 2.16 -16.69 2.72
C ILE A 241 2.00 -15.19 2.92
N LEU A 242 3.06 -14.54 3.42
CA LEU A 242 3.10 -13.10 3.67
C LEU A 242 4.17 -12.45 2.78
N GLU A 243 3.73 -11.65 1.82
CA GLU A 243 4.61 -10.89 0.92
C GLU A 243 4.71 -9.44 1.37
N SER A 244 5.94 -8.98 1.60
CA SER A 244 6.26 -7.65 2.10
C SER A 244 5.49 -7.26 3.38
N PRO A 245 5.52 -8.08 4.45
CA PRO A 245 4.71 -7.84 5.64
C PRO A 245 5.30 -6.78 6.57
N PHE A 246 4.42 -6.24 7.41
CA PHE A 246 4.73 -5.38 8.54
C PHE A 246 4.29 -6.03 9.86
N THR A 247 4.80 -5.54 10.98
CA THR A 247 4.46 -6.03 12.34
C THR A 247 3.09 -5.56 12.78
N ASN A 248 2.85 -4.25 12.75
CA ASN A 248 1.55 -3.62 12.97
C ASN A 248 1.48 -2.27 12.23
N ILE A 249 0.27 -1.75 12.02
CA ILE A 249 0.10 -0.52 11.23
C ILE A 249 0.77 0.69 11.88
N ARG A 250 0.92 0.68 13.21
CA ARG A 250 1.57 1.76 13.95
C ARG A 250 3.07 1.79 13.66
N GLU A 251 3.74 0.64 13.61
CA GLU A 251 5.16 0.56 13.26
C GLU A 251 5.40 0.86 11.78
N GLU A 252 4.54 0.39 10.89
CA GLU A 252 4.61 0.75 9.46
C GLU A 252 4.43 2.27 9.27
N ALA A 253 3.40 2.84 9.90
CA ALA A 253 3.12 4.27 9.81
C ALA A 253 4.25 5.13 10.36
N LYS A 254 5.01 4.67 11.37
CA LYS A 254 6.22 5.37 11.87
C LYS A 254 7.34 5.45 10.82
N CYS A 255 7.38 4.49 9.90
CA CYS A 255 8.42 4.37 8.88
C CYS A 255 8.04 4.99 7.54
N HIS A 256 6.75 5.25 7.33
CA HIS A 256 6.25 5.80 6.08
C HIS A 256 6.87 7.19 5.78
N PRO A 257 7.30 7.49 4.54
CA PRO A 257 7.93 8.76 4.20
C PRO A 257 7.14 10.01 4.58
N PHE A 258 5.81 9.93 4.48
CA PHE A 258 4.91 11.01 4.92
C PHE A 258 4.98 11.29 6.42
N SER A 259 5.24 10.29 7.27
CA SER A 259 5.33 10.50 8.71
C SER A 259 6.77 10.87 9.13
N MET A 260 7.77 10.44 8.36
CA MET A 260 9.18 10.77 8.60
C MET A 260 9.44 12.28 8.61
N VAL A 261 8.74 13.06 7.78
CA VAL A 261 8.89 14.53 7.81
C VAL A 261 8.43 15.11 9.15
N TYR A 262 7.41 14.52 9.78
CA TYR A 262 6.85 14.95 11.06
C TYR A 262 7.51 14.29 12.29
N ARG A 263 8.44 13.33 12.10
CA ARG A 263 9.00 12.50 13.18
C ARG A 263 9.70 13.30 14.28
N TYR A 264 10.27 14.45 13.94
CA TYR A 264 10.97 15.32 14.88
C TYR A 264 10.04 16.32 15.61
N LEU A 265 8.74 16.30 15.33
CA LEU A 265 7.79 17.15 16.04
C LEU A 265 7.50 16.58 17.44
N PRO A 266 7.50 17.41 18.49
CA PRO A 266 7.11 16.98 19.83
C PRO A 266 5.65 16.51 19.81
N GLY A 267 5.39 15.31 20.35
CA GLY A 267 4.07 14.69 20.36
C GLY A 267 3.69 13.94 19.09
N PHE A 268 4.61 13.68 18.16
CA PHE A 268 4.38 12.91 16.92
C PHE A 268 3.60 11.60 17.16
N ASP A 269 4.03 10.80 18.14
CA ASP A 269 3.35 9.54 18.50
C ASP A 269 1.87 9.79 18.87
N TRP A 270 1.61 10.84 19.65
CA TRP A 270 0.25 11.23 20.07
C TRP A 270 -0.62 11.75 18.91
N PHE A 271 -0.03 12.44 17.93
CA PHE A 271 -0.77 13.01 16.81
C PHE A 271 -1.09 11.99 15.70
N PHE A 272 -0.13 11.15 15.35
CA PHE A 272 -0.26 10.25 14.20
C PHE A 272 -0.56 8.80 14.59
N LEU A 273 -0.06 8.31 15.72
CA LEU A 273 -0.10 6.87 16.02
C LEU A 273 -1.25 6.48 16.95
N ASP A 274 -1.62 7.36 17.87
CA ASP A 274 -2.80 7.16 18.71
C ASP A 274 -4.09 7.31 17.92
N ALA A 275 -4.06 8.07 16.84
CA ALA A 275 -5.13 8.19 15.84
C ALA A 275 -5.53 6.83 15.24
N PHE A 276 -4.56 6.02 14.81
CA PHE A 276 -4.84 4.66 14.29
C PHE A 276 -5.44 3.75 15.36
N THR A 277 -4.95 3.87 16.60
CA THR A 277 -5.46 3.11 17.75
C THR A 277 -6.90 3.51 18.10
N ALA A 278 -7.22 4.81 18.03
CA ALA A 278 -8.55 5.33 18.30
C ALA A 278 -9.61 4.86 17.29
N ASN A 279 -9.22 4.61 16.04
CA ASN A 279 -10.11 4.04 15.01
C ASN A 279 -10.13 2.50 14.98
N ASN A 280 -9.49 1.86 15.96
CA ASN A 280 -9.35 0.41 16.03
C ASN A 280 -8.73 -0.21 14.75
N ILE A 281 -7.81 0.52 14.11
CA ILE A 281 -7.00 0.05 12.99
C ILE A 281 -5.61 -0.27 13.55
N ARG A 282 -5.33 -1.55 13.74
CA ARG A 282 -4.11 -2.10 14.34
C ARG A 282 -3.35 -2.99 13.37
N PHE A 283 -4.04 -3.89 12.66
CA PHE A 283 -3.44 -4.96 11.85
C PHE A 283 -2.28 -5.64 12.58
N ALA A 284 -2.55 -6.14 13.78
CA ALA A 284 -1.56 -6.59 14.76
C ALA A 284 -0.97 -7.96 14.39
N SER A 285 -0.23 -8.03 13.29
CA SER A 285 0.44 -9.26 12.83
C SER A 285 1.39 -9.80 13.90
N ASP A 286 2.08 -8.91 14.61
CA ASP A 286 2.94 -9.20 15.75
C ASP A 286 2.23 -9.90 16.93
N GLU A 287 0.96 -9.57 17.20
CA GLU A 287 0.14 -10.30 18.18
C GLU A 287 -0.41 -11.60 17.59
N ASN A 288 -0.90 -11.54 16.34
CA ASN A 288 -1.56 -12.65 15.67
C ASN A 288 -0.64 -13.87 15.49
N VAL A 289 0.66 -13.68 15.22
CA VAL A 289 1.61 -14.81 15.07
C VAL A 289 1.71 -15.71 16.32
N ASN A 290 1.29 -15.22 17.49
CA ASN A 290 1.23 -16.03 18.72
C ASN A 290 0.02 -16.96 18.80
N HIS A 291 -0.91 -16.87 17.84
CA HIS A 291 -2.12 -17.68 17.74
C HIS A 291 -2.18 -18.54 16.48
N ILE A 292 -1.28 -18.30 15.51
CA ILE A 292 -1.27 -19.02 14.24
C ILE A 292 -0.66 -20.41 14.44
N SER A 293 -1.34 -21.44 13.93
CA SER A 293 -0.95 -22.86 14.02
C SER A 293 -0.96 -23.53 12.64
N CYS A 294 -0.33 -22.89 11.66
CA CYS A 294 -0.11 -23.44 10.31
C CYS A 294 1.27 -23.07 9.76
N PRO A 295 1.78 -23.78 8.73
CA PRO A 295 3.00 -23.41 8.04
C PRO A 295 2.96 -21.96 7.54
N MET A 296 4.07 -21.24 7.69
CA MET A 296 4.18 -19.83 7.34
C MET A 296 5.40 -19.57 6.46
N LEU A 297 5.18 -18.86 5.36
CA LEU A 297 6.22 -18.38 4.46
C LEU A 297 6.18 -16.85 4.43
N ILE A 298 7.32 -16.22 4.70
CA ILE A 298 7.48 -14.77 4.61
C ILE A 298 8.44 -14.47 3.46
N LEU A 299 7.98 -13.66 2.50
CA LEU A 299 8.73 -13.19 1.35
C LEU A 299 8.99 -11.69 1.53
N HIS A 300 10.25 -11.24 1.46
CA HIS A 300 10.53 -9.80 1.58
C HIS A 300 11.77 -9.36 0.78
N ALA A 301 11.66 -8.23 0.10
CA ALA A 301 12.76 -7.66 -0.67
C ALA A 301 13.57 -6.66 0.15
N GLU A 302 14.90 -6.72 0.07
CA GLU A 302 15.78 -5.82 0.80
C GLU A 302 15.69 -4.37 0.32
N ASP A 303 15.31 -4.16 -0.95
CA ASP A 303 15.10 -2.84 -1.56
C ASP A 303 13.64 -2.33 -1.46
N ASP A 304 12.84 -2.89 -0.54
CA ASP A 304 11.51 -2.38 -0.25
C ASP A 304 11.55 -1.00 0.43
N THR A 305 11.16 0.03 -0.32
CA THR A 305 11.09 1.42 0.15
C THR A 305 9.74 1.82 0.73
N VAL A 306 8.76 0.92 0.74
CA VAL A 306 7.41 1.15 1.28
C VAL A 306 7.32 0.53 2.67
N VAL A 307 7.58 -0.78 2.78
CA VAL A 307 7.61 -1.49 4.07
C VAL A 307 9.06 -1.90 4.36
N PRO A 308 9.72 -1.28 5.36
CA PRO A 308 11.13 -1.58 5.64
C PRO A 308 11.41 -3.06 5.85
N PHE A 309 12.48 -3.55 5.23
CA PHE A 309 12.90 -4.96 5.28
C PHE A 309 13.01 -5.52 6.71
N TYR A 310 13.45 -4.71 7.66
CA TYR A 310 13.61 -5.13 9.05
C TYR A 310 12.29 -5.47 9.74
N LEU A 311 11.15 -4.92 9.31
CA LEU A 311 9.84 -5.25 9.88
C LEU A 311 9.45 -6.69 9.55
N GLY A 312 9.69 -7.14 8.32
CA GLY A 312 9.48 -8.54 7.94
C GLY A 312 10.42 -9.49 8.70
N LYS A 313 11.70 -9.13 8.87
CA LYS A 313 12.65 -9.91 9.70
C LYS A 313 12.22 -9.96 11.18
N LYS A 314 11.72 -8.86 11.71
CA LYS A 314 11.20 -8.77 13.08
C LYS A 314 9.99 -9.69 13.24
N LEU A 315 9.03 -9.63 12.32
CA LEU A 315 7.85 -10.49 12.34
C LEU A 315 8.25 -11.98 12.25
N TYR A 316 9.19 -12.34 11.37
CA TYR A 316 9.72 -13.69 11.29
C TYR A 316 10.36 -14.16 12.61
N SER A 317 11.13 -13.29 13.26
CA SER A 317 11.77 -13.59 14.55
C SER A 317 10.74 -13.84 15.65
N MET A 318 9.62 -13.10 15.63
CA MET A 318 8.49 -13.30 16.55
C MET A 318 7.76 -14.61 16.25
N ALA A 319 7.43 -14.86 14.97
CA ALA A 319 6.78 -16.10 14.53
C ALA A 319 7.62 -17.35 14.87
N SER A 320 8.94 -17.31 14.64
CA SER A 320 9.84 -18.44 14.93
C SER A 320 9.99 -18.75 16.43
N ARG A 321 9.64 -17.80 17.31
CA ARG A 321 9.66 -17.98 18.77
C ARG A 321 8.28 -18.27 19.34
N SER A 322 7.23 -18.19 18.52
CA SER A 322 5.86 -18.43 18.95
C SER A 322 5.65 -19.90 19.30
N GLN A 323 5.04 -20.15 20.46
CA GLN A 323 4.67 -21.50 20.86
C GLN A 323 3.59 -22.08 19.94
N SER A 324 2.66 -21.26 19.40
CA SER A 324 1.58 -21.74 18.52
C SER A 324 2.08 -22.29 17.19
N LEU A 325 3.28 -21.88 16.77
CA LEU A 325 3.93 -22.32 15.54
C LEU A 325 4.90 -23.50 15.78
N THR A 326 4.99 -24.03 17.00
CA THR A 326 5.83 -25.18 17.31
C THR A 326 5.37 -26.40 16.50
N GLY A 327 6.28 -26.99 15.73
CA GLY A 327 5.96 -28.11 14.82
C GLY A 327 5.48 -27.69 13.42
N HIS A 328 5.26 -26.40 13.18
CA HIS A 328 4.99 -25.85 11.85
C HIS A 328 6.25 -25.24 11.24
N LYS A 329 6.41 -25.40 9.92
CA LYS A 329 7.52 -24.78 9.19
C LYS A 329 7.30 -23.28 9.08
N VAL A 330 8.20 -22.48 9.64
CA VAL A 330 8.24 -21.02 9.48
C VAL A 330 9.50 -20.66 8.66
N GLN A 331 9.31 -20.13 7.46
CA GLN A 331 10.40 -19.82 6.54
C GLN A 331 10.40 -18.34 6.17
N PHE A 332 11.59 -17.71 6.18
CA PHE A 332 11.80 -16.36 5.67
C PHE A 332 12.69 -16.43 4.44
N VAL A 333 12.20 -15.91 3.31
CA VAL A 333 12.95 -15.82 2.06
C VAL A 333 13.24 -14.35 1.75
N PRO A 334 14.48 -13.89 1.99
CA PRO A 334 14.91 -12.57 1.60
C PRO A 334 15.24 -12.52 0.10
N PHE A 335 14.88 -11.43 -0.56
CA PHE A 335 15.35 -11.14 -1.92
C PHE A 335 16.39 -10.00 -1.89
N PRO A 336 17.64 -10.26 -2.32
CA PRO A 336 18.71 -9.26 -2.30
C PRO A 336 18.34 -7.98 -3.06
N ALA A 337 18.79 -6.84 -2.55
CA ALA A 337 18.50 -5.52 -3.14
C ALA A 337 18.96 -5.39 -4.60
N SER A 338 19.99 -6.14 -5.00
CA SER A 338 20.51 -6.17 -6.37
C SER A 338 19.51 -6.70 -7.41
N LEU A 339 18.48 -7.44 -6.98
CA LEU A 339 17.45 -7.99 -7.87
C LEU A 339 16.37 -6.96 -8.24
N GLY A 340 16.25 -5.86 -7.51
CA GLY A 340 15.37 -4.74 -7.87
C GLY A 340 13.87 -5.05 -7.75
N TYR A 341 13.47 -5.98 -6.87
CA TYR A 341 12.06 -6.39 -6.75
C TYR A 341 11.20 -5.39 -5.98
N LYS A 342 11.81 -4.55 -5.13
CA LYS A 342 11.12 -3.49 -4.37
C LYS A 342 9.91 -4.06 -3.62
N HIS A 343 8.91 -3.23 -3.36
CA HIS A 343 7.73 -3.59 -2.58
C HIS A 343 6.81 -4.65 -3.21
N LYS A 344 6.79 -4.79 -4.54
CA LYS A 344 5.67 -5.44 -5.24
C LYS A 344 6.04 -6.24 -6.49
N PHE A 345 7.33 -6.49 -6.73
CA PHE A 345 7.80 -7.19 -7.93
C PHE A 345 8.48 -8.52 -7.64
N ILE A 346 8.26 -9.12 -6.46
CA ILE A 346 8.77 -10.46 -6.11
C ILE A 346 8.26 -11.53 -7.09
N TYR A 347 7.07 -11.35 -7.68
CA TYR A 347 6.54 -12.23 -8.73
C TYR A 347 7.47 -12.40 -9.95
N ARG A 348 8.42 -11.47 -10.15
CA ARG A 348 9.41 -11.55 -11.25
C ARG A 348 10.54 -12.52 -10.95
N SER A 349 10.64 -13.02 -9.73
CA SER A 349 11.71 -13.92 -9.34
C SER A 349 11.57 -15.27 -10.05
N PRO A 350 12.61 -15.75 -10.77
CA PRO A 350 12.61 -17.08 -11.36
C PRO A 350 12.63 -18.20 -10.30
N GLU A 351 13.02 -17.88 -9.06
CA GLU A 351 13.06 -18.81 -7.94
C GLU A 351 11.70 -18.96 -7.23
N LEU A 352 10.76 -18.03 -7.48
CA LEU A 352 9.45 -18.06 -6.81
C LEU A 352 8.70 -19.39 -7.05
N PRO A 353 8.64 -19.95 -8.28
CA PRO A 353 8.13 -21.29 -8.52
C PRO A 353 8.72 -22.39 -7.65
N SER A 354 10.05 -22.37 -7.40
CA SER A 354 10.72 -23.36 -6.56
C SER A 354 10.48 -23.15 -5.07
N ILE A 355 10.25 -21.90 -4.64
CA ILE A 355 9.94 -21.57 -3.25
C ILE A 355 8.53 -22.03 -2.86
N LEU A 356 7.59 -22.03 -3.81
CA LEU A 356 6.18 -22.36 -3.57
C LEU A 356 5.86 -23.86 -3.71
N ARG A 357 6.76 -24.66 -4.30
CA ARG A 357 6.67 -26.13 -4.35
C ARG A 357 7.20 -26.74 -3.07
#